data_AF-A0A9P0EJL8-F1
#
_entry.id   AF-A0A9P0EJL8-F1
#
_cell.length_a   1.000
_cell.length_b   1.000
_cell.length_c   1.000
_cell.angle_alpha   90.00
_cell.angle_beta   90.00
_cell.angle_gamma   90.00
#
_symmetry.space_group_name_H-M   'P 1'
#
loop_
_entity.id
_entity.type
_entity.pdbx_description
1 polymer ?
#
loop_
_entity_poly.entity_id
_entity_poly.type
_entity_poly.pdbx_seq_one_letter_code
_entity_poly.pdbx_strand_id
1 'polypeptide(L)'
;MNADFPSQASHTTLPKHAAANPEQRLLEGHFNIRPSIDWLQHAMGYFFKNFVHTPSPDGLGYLQFLPDLLSTQPNNICLRDTLNAVAMTSLANVSSTSILHFKADQLYSIALRSMSAALLSCSGEDDAALLAAIFLLQKREALSGNVNGMKPHETGLVQLLRARAPRKPQSEPEAGLLWTIHARLQVRSMDGGKSCADGLDALDLTNGPQRPLQSGVNHMYGNVSKFCRDMKLLAKINANGLYSSSSIIQLSSALDLAFETESELAAWPSTLPPEQLPRQVELDMSPELRFISKLYTFPEIQDGCRWSVYWTSRIQLLGAINEGLDLVSRTGMRYNSPLSRQAINLGMQSAADSICSAIPFMLGEVDPEGRPLVGQRGQALGAYFATRFIHIVNEVPFLPEQQRLWTLGCLLKLGQVWGIGAALQSRAQIIQRFHLVPVI
;
A
#
# COMPACT_ATOMS: atom_id res chain seq x y z
N MET A 1 -32.92 -31.61 51.50
CA MET A 1 -33.30 -32.53 52.58
C MET A 1 -34.06 -33.68 51.94
N ASN A 2 -33.52 -34.90 52.07
CA ASN A 2 -34.05 -36.25 51.78
C ASN A 2 -34.41 -36.55 50.32
N ALA A 3 -33.65 -37.33 49.54
CA ALA A 3 -33.14 -38.69 49.72
C ALA A 3 -34.25 -39.74 49.90
N ASP A 4 -34.41 -40.63 48.90
CA ASP A 4 -34.38 -42.08 49.11
C ASP A 4 -34.37 -42.85 47.77
N PHE A 5 -33.38 -43.74 47.67
CA PHE A 5 -33.32 -44.94 46.81
C PHE A 5 -33.70 -46.15 47.69
N PRO A 6 -34.28 -47.23 47.15
CA PRO A 6 -33.48 -48.43 46.74
C PRO A 6 -34.14 -49.18 45.56
N SER A 7 -33.72 -50.31 44.98
CA SER A 7 -32.47 -51.05 44.79
C SER A 7 -32.72 -52.10 43.68
N GLN A 8 -31.71 -52.35 42.83
CA GLN A 8 -31.28 -53.62 42.19
C GLN A 8 -32.30 -54.67 41.71
N ALA A 9 -32.24 -55.07 40.42
CA ALA A 9 -31.69 -56.37 40.01
C ALA A 9 -31.57 -56.54 38.48
N SER A 10 -30.42 -57.09 38.10
CA SER A 10 -29.93 -57.65 36.84
C SER A 10 -30.91 -58.42 35.94
N HIS A 11 -30.77 -58.26 34.61
CA HIS A 11 -30.47 -59.38 33.69
C HIS A 11 -29.95 -58.89 32.33
N THR A 12 -28.73 -59.33 32.02
CA THR A 12 -27.99 -59.16 30.77
C THR A 12 -28.47 -60.20 29.75
N THR A 13 -28.88 -59.76 28.55
CA THR A 13 -29.03 -60.64 27.38
C THR A 13 -28.42 -59.98 26.15
N LEU A 14 -27.38 -60.65 25.61
CA LEU A 14 -26.70 -60.36 24.35
C LEU A 14 -27.66 -60.41 23.14
N PRO A 15 -27.53 -59.53 22.14
CA PRO A 15 -28.10 -59.75 20.83
C PRO A 15 -27.21 -60.69 20.00
N LYS A 16 -27.86 -61.70 19.41
CA LYS A 16 -27.28 -62.67 18.47
C LYS A 16 -26.74 -61.96 17.22
N HIS A 17 -25.50 -62.29 16.86
CA HIS A 17 -24.91 -62.00 15.55
C HIS A 17 -25.74 -62.66 14.44
N ALA A 18 -26.39 -61.85 13.60
CA ALA A 18 -26.77 -62.26 12.26
C ALA A 18 -25.56 -62.02 11.33
N ALA A 19 -25.07 -63.10 10.73
CA ALA A 19 -23.97 -63.08 9.79
C ALA A 19 -24.35 -62.33 8.51
N ALA A 20 -23.68 -61.20 8.25
CA ALA A 20 -23.79 -60.47 7.00
C ALA A 20 -22.92 -61.15 5.92
N ASN A 21 -23.51 -61.31 4.74
CA ASN A 21 -23.01 -62.00 3.56
C ASN A 21 -21.66 -61.39 3.05
N PRO A 22 -20.59 -62.17 2.79
CA PRO A 22 -19.28 -61.65 2.39
C PRO A 22 -19.25 -60.95 1.02
N GLU A 23 -20.24 -61.18 0.18
CA GLU A 23 -20.27 -60.64 -1.20
C GLU A 23 -20.79 -59.20 -1.31
N GLN A 24 -21.34 -58.61 -0.24
CA GLN A 24 -21.79 -57.20 -0.24
C GLN A 24 -20.71 -56.20 0.21
N ARG A 25 -19.52 -56.65 0.64
CA ARG A 25 -18.43 -55.76 1.08
C ARG A 25 -17.49 -55.28 -0.02
N LEU A 26 -17.70 -55.67 -1.27
CA LEU A 26 -16.82 -55.32 -2.39
C LEU A 26 -17.33 -54.18 -3.30
N LEU A 27 -18.46 -53.54 -2.98
CA LEU A 27 -19.02 -52.46 -3.81
C LEU A 27 -19.27 -51.13 -3.09
N GLU A 28 -18.90 -51.00 -1.81
CA GLU A 28 -18.90 -49.71 -1.09
C GLU A 28 -17.49 -49.13 -0.99
N GLY A 29 -16.76 -49.13 -2.11
CA GLY A 29 -15.64 -48.23 -2.32
C GLY A 29 -16.18 -46.84 -2.64
N HIS A 30 -16.79 -46.16 -1.66
CA HIS A 30 -17.06 -44.72 -1.78
C HIS A 30 -15.70 -44.01 -1.82
N PHE A 31 -15.13 -43.90 -3.03
CA PHE A 31 -14.12 -42.90 -3.30
C PHE A 31 -14.78 -41.55 -3.04
N ASN A 32 -14.57 -41.02 -1.83
CA ASN A 32 -14.74 -39.61 -1.54
C ASN A 32 -13.66 -38.87 -2.35
N ILE A 33 -13.87 -38.77 -3.67
CA ILE A 33 -13.15 -37.85 -4.54
C ILE A 33 -13.65 -36.46 -4.12
N ARG A 34 -13.08 -35.92 -3.05
CA ARG A 34 -13.13 -34.48 -2.85
C ARG A 34 -12.40 -33.89 -4.05
N PRO A 35 -13.04 -33.06 -4.90
CA PRO A 35 -12.32 -32.39 -5.97
C PRO A 35 -11.12 -31.67 -5.37
N SER A 36 -9.91 -31.96 -5.86
CA SER A 36 -8.71 -31.27 -5.40
C SER A 36 -8.88 -29.79 -5.71
N ILE A 37 -8.97 -28.97 -4.68
CA ILE A 37 -9.06 -27.52 -4.84
C ILE A 37 -7.83 -27.07 -5.63
N ASP A 38 -8.03 -26.52 -6.83
CA ASP A 38 -6.96 -25.83 -7.53
C ASP A 38 -6.67 -24.51 -6.84
N TRP A 39 -5.81 -24.57 -5.82
CA TRP A 39 -5.41 -23.42 -5.04
C TRP A 39 -4.81 -22.30 -5.90
N LEU A 40 -4.22 -22.62 -7.05
CA LEU A 40 -3.63 -21.59 -7.91
C LEU A 40 -4.72 -20.77 -8.60
N GLN A 41 -5.74 -21.44 -9.15
CA GLN A 41 -6.88 -20.76 -9.76
C GLN A 41 -7.65 -19.92 -8.72
N HIS A 42 -7.84 -20.45 -7.50
CA HIS A 42 -8.45 -19.69 -6.40
C HIS A 42 -7.61 -18.46 -6.02
N ALA A 43 -6.29 -18.61 -5.95
CA ALA A 43 -5.39 -17.51 -5.65
C ALA A 43 -5.45 -16.41 -6.71
N MET A 44 -5.48 -16.78 -7.99
CA MET A 44 -5.65 -15.83 -9.08
C MET A 44 -6.99 -15.08 -8.97
N GLY A 45 -8.10 -15.80 -8.82
CA GLY A 45 -9.42 -15.19 -8.66
C GLY A 45 -9.48 -14.24 -7.47
N TYR A 46 -8.87 -14.63 -6.34
CA TYR A 46 -8.72 -13.77 -5.19
C TYR A 46 -7.91 -12.50 -5.50
N PHE A 47 -6.76 -12.64 -6.17
CA PHE A 47 -5.89 -11.51 -6.48
C PHE A 47 -6.56 -10.49 -7.41
N PHE A 48 -7.16 -10.93 -8.52
CA PHE A 48 -7.86 -10.04 -9.45
C PHE A 48 -9.02 -9.33 -8.77
N LYS A 49 -9.84 -10.05 -7.99
CA LYS A 49 -10.96 -9.44 -7.27
C LYS A 49 -10.53 -8.35 -6.28
N ASN A 50 -9.39 -8.55 -5.61
CA ASN A 50 -9.00 -7.73 -4.46
C ASN A 50 -7.95 -6.67 -4.77
N PHE A 51 -7.17 -6.79 -5.85
CA PHE A 51 -6.05 -5.90 -6.13
C PHE A 51 -6.04 -5.33 -7.55
N VAL A 52 -6.89 -5.82 -8.45
CA VAL A 52 -7.06 -5.24 -9.78
C VAL A 52 -8.35 -4.44 -9.76
N HIS A 53 -8.23 -3.15 -10.03
CA HIS A 53 -9.35 -2.22 -10.06
C HIS A 53 -9.50 -1.67 -11.48
N THR A 54 -10.60 -2.03 -12.11
CA THR A 54 -11.05 -1.43 -13.38
C THR A 54 -11.95 -0.26 -13.03
N PRO A 55 -11.64 0.95 -13.51
CA PRO A 55 -12.39 2.14 -13.13
C PRO A 55 -13.74 2.23 -13.83
N SER A 56 -14.61 3.09 -13.31
CA SER A 56 -15.68 3.70 -14.11
C SER A 56 -15.11 4.47 -15.31
N PRO A 57 -15.92 4.81 -16.34
CA PRO A 57 -15.44 5.54 -17.52
C PRO A 57 -14.60 6.79 -17.21
N ASP A 58 -14.92 7.49 -16.11
CA ASP A 58 -14.26 8.70 -15.64
C ASP A 58 -13.27 8.46 -14.48
N GLY A 59 -13.13 7.22 -14.01
CA GLY A 59 -12.32 6.80 -12.86
C GLY A 59 -10.89 6.38 -13.22
N LEU A 60 -9.99 6.29 -12.25
CA LEU A 60 -8.63 5.77 -12.45
C LEU A 60 -8.57 4.30 -12.03
N GLY A 61 -7.93 3.44 -12.83
CA GLY A 61 -7.73 2.04 -12.46
C GLY A 61 -6.45 1.81 -11.68
N TYR A 62 -6.29 0.59 -11.19
CA TYR A 62 -5.02 0.10 -10.66
C TYR A 62 -4.81 -1.35 -11.06
N LEU A 63 -3.63 -1.63 -11.65
CA LEU A 63 -3.34 -2.90 -12.32
C LEU A 63 -4.36 -3.26 -13.42
N GLN A 64 -5.13 -2.30 -13.93
CA GLN A 64 -6.13 -2.53 -14.98
C GLN A 64 -5.52 -3.08 -16.28
N PHE A 65 -4.23 -2.80 -16.53
CA PHE A 65 -3.48 -3.30 -17.69
C PHE A 65 -3.22 -4.80 -17.63
N LEU A 66 -3.30 -5.42 -16.45
CA LEU A 66 -2.80 -6.77 -16.21
C LEU A 66 -3.58 -7.85 -16.99
N PRO A 67 -4.92 -7.86 -17.03
CA PRO A 67 -5.68 -8.81 -17.84
C PRO A 67 -5.31 -8.76 -19.33
N ASP A 68 -5.19 -7.56 -19.89
CA ASP A 68 -4.88 -7.36 -21.31
C ASP A 68 -3.43 -7.75 -21.62
N LEU A 69 -2.50 -7.41 -20.72
CA LEU A 69 -1.10 -7.80 -20.85
C LEU A 69 -0.92 -9.33 -20.81
N LEU A 70 -1.67 -10.04 -19.98
CA LEU A 70 -1.67 -11.50 -19.94
C LEU A 70 -2.28 -12.13 -21.20
N SER A 71 -3.31 -11.49 -21.74
CA SER A 71 -3.99 -11.95 -22.95
C SER A 71 -3.13 -11.75 -24.21
N THR A 72 -2.39 -10.65 -24.25
CA THR A 72 -1.46 -10.33 -25.35
C THR A 72 -0.14 -11.09 -25.26
N GLN A 73 0.30 -11.44 -24.05
CA GLN A 73 1.54 -12.19 -23.81
C GLN A 73 1.32 -13.51 -23.03
N PRO A 74 0.50 -14.45 -23.53
CA PRO A 74 0.11 -15.66 -22.78
C PRO A 74 1.27 -16.64 -22.54
N ASN A 75 2.32 -16.54 -23.35
CA ASN A 75 3.51 -17.39 -23.26
C ASN A 75 4.64 -16.75 -22.43
N ASN A 76 4.44 -15.56 -21.85
CA ASN A 76 5.46 -14.95 -21.02
C ASN A 76 5.56 -15.66 -19.66
N ILE A 77 6.57 -16.53 -19.53
CA ILE A 77 6.78 -17.36 -18.34
C ILE A 77 7.07 -16.50 -17.10
N CYS A 78 7.92 -15.48 -17.22
CA CYS A 78 8.30 -14.61 -16.11
C CYS A 78 7.09 -13.88 -15.50
N LEU A 79 6.24 -13.30 -16.34
CA LEU A 79 5.02 -12.63 -15.90
C LEU A 79 4.05 -13.59 -15.21
N ARG A 80 3.85 -14.79 -15.78
CA ARG A 80 2.96 -15.81 -15.21
C ARG A 80 3.44 -16.34 -13.88
N ASP A 81 4.71 -16.72 -13.78
CA ASP A 81 5.28 -17.24 -12.53
C ASP A 81 5.24 -16.20 -11.41
N THR A 82 5.50 -14.95 -11.76
CA THR A 82 5.38 -13.83 -10.83
C THR A 82 3.94 -13.61 -10.36
N LEU A 83 2.98 -13.62 -11.29
CA LEU A 83 1.57 -13.49 -10.96
C LEU A 83 1.12 -14.62 -10.03
N ASN A 84 1.54 -15.85 -10.31
CA ASN A 84 1.28 -17.01 -9.46
C ASN A 84 1.83 -16.82 -8.05
N ALA A 85 3.06 -16.31 -7.93
CA ALA A 85 3.70 -16.05 -6.65
C ALA A 85 2.96 -14.98 -5.83
N VAL A 86 2.63 -13.84 -6.43
CA VAL A 86 1.94 -12.74 -5.71
C VAL A 86 0.50 -13.12 -5.37
N ALA A 87 -0.20 -13.81 -6.27
CA ALA A 87 -1.55 -14.28 -6.04
C ALA A 87 -1.59 -15.30 -4.90
N MET A 88 -0.72 -16.32 -4.93
CA MET A 88 -0.65 -17.33 -3.86
C MET A 88 -0.25 -16.70 -2.53
N THR A 89 0.70 -15.77 -2.51
CA THR A 89 1.06 -15.03 -1.29
C THR A 89 -0.16 -14.30 -0.71
N SER A 90 -0.93 -13.62 -1.56
CA SER A 90 -2.10 -12.88 -1.11
C SER A 90 -3.19 -13.77 -0.52
N LEU A 91 -3.43 -14.95 -1.10
CA LEU A 91 -4.38 -15.92 -0.59
C LEU A 91 -3.88 -16.61 0.69
N ALA A 92 -2.60 -16.99 0.73
CA ALA A 92 -1.98 -17.62 1.89
C ALA A 92 -2.13 -16.75 3.14
N ASN A 93 -1.88 -15.44 3.00
CA ASN A 93 -1.95 -14.50 4.12
C ASN A 93 -3.35 -14.39 4.75
N VAL A 94 -4.43 -14.49 3.96
CA VAL A 94 -5.81 -14.39 4.48
C VAL A 94 -6.44 -15.74 4.85
N SER A 95 -5.87 -16.83 4.35
CA SER A 95 -6.30 -18.19 4.70
C SER A 95 -5.57 -18.74 5.93
N SER A 96 -4.49 -18.08 6.36
CA SER A 96 -3.65 -18.46 7.51
C SER A 96 -3.23 -19.93 7.52
N THR A 97 -3.11 -20.55 6.33
CA THR A 97 -2.80 -21.97 6.20
C THR A 97 -1.34 -22.15 5.81
N SER A 98 -0.55 -22.80 6.67
CA SER A 98 0.91 -22.97 6.50
C SER A 98 1.29 -23.63 5.16
N ILE A 99 0.47 -24.56 4.66
CA ILE A 99 0.71 -25.22 3.36
C ILE A 99 0.67 -24.23 2.18
N LEU A 100 -0.19 -23.22 2.25
CA LEU A 100 -0.32 -22.20 1.22
C LEU A 100 0.84 -21.21 1.28
N HIS A 101 1.35 -20.91 2.48
CA HIS A 101 2.59 -20.13 2.62
C HIS A 101 3.79 -20.87 2.01
N PHE A 102 3.97 -22.16 2.31
CA PHE A 102 5.03 -22.96 1.70
C PHE A 102 4.91 -22.97 0.16
N LYS A 103 3.70 -23.16 -0.38
CA LYS A 103 3.46 -23.09 -1.82
C LYS A 103 3.74 -21.70 -2.39
N ALA A 104 3.41 -20.63 -1.68
CA ALA A 104 3.71 -19.26 -2.09
C ALA A 104 5.23 -19.02 -2.20
N ASP A 105 6.02 -19.53 -1.24
CA ASP A 105 7.49 -19.41 -1.26
C ASP A 105 8.14 -20.24 -2.36
N GLN A 106 7.60 -21.43 -2.67
CA GLN A 106 8.00 -22.23 -3.82
C GLN A 106 7.76 -21.47 -5.13
N LEU A 107 6.55 -20.91 -5.31
CA LEU A 107 6.20 -20.13 -6.50
C LEU A 107 7.04 -18.85 -6.60
N TYR A 108 7.33 -18.18 -5.49
CA TYR A 108 8.23 -17.03 -5.47
C TYR A 108 9.65 -17.40 -5.92
N SER A 109 10.17 -18.54 -5.45
CA SER A 109 11.48 -19.04 -5.88
C SER A 109 11.51 -19.36 -7.38
N ILE A 110 10.41 -19.90 -7.93
CA ILE A 110 10.24 -20.11 -9.37
C ILE A 110 10.24 -18.76 -10.10
N ALA A 111 9.43 -17.80 -9.64
CA ALA A 111 9.34 -16.46 -10.23
C ALA A 111 10.70 -15.75 -10.27
N LEU A 112 11.49 -15.82 -9.20
CA LEU A 112 12.84 -15.25 -9.18
C LEU A 112 13.76 -15.88 -10.23
N ARG A 113 13.72 -17.22 -10.41
CA ARG A 113 14.51 -17.90 -11.45
C ARG A 113 14.06 -17.49 -12.86
N SER A 114 12.76 -17.47 -13.10
CA SER A 114 12.17 -17.06 -14.39
C SER A 114 12.50 -15.60 -14.71
N MET A 115 12.53 -14.73 -13.70
CA MET A 115 12.94 -13.34 -13.87
C MET A 115 14.44 -13.19 -14.13
N SER A 116 15.30 -13.94 -13.43
CA SER A 116 16.73 -13.97 -13.74
C SER A 116 17.00 -14.44 -15.18
N ALA A 117 16.28 -15.46 -15.65
CA ALA A 117 16.38 -15.92 -17.03
C ALA A 117 15.92 -14.84 -18.03
N ALA A 118 14.77 -14.20 -17.77
CA ALA A 118 14.24 -13.13 -18.61
C ALA A 118 15.18 -11.92 -18.69
N LEU A 119 15.83 -11.55 -17.58
CA LEU A 119 16.84 -10.48 -17.55
C LEU A 119 18.07 -10.80 -18.41
N LEU A 120 18.49 -12.07 -18.46
CA LEU A 120 19.63 -12.50 -19.29
C LEU A 120 19.28 -12.55 -20.78
N SER A 121 18.02 -12.80 -21.13
CA SER A 121 17.55 -12.84 -22.52
C SER A 121 16.92 -11.53 -23.00
N CYS A 122 16.91 -10.48 -22.19
CA CYS A 122 16.27 -9.22 -22.54
C CYS A 122 17.07 -8.49 -23.63
N SER A 123 16.50 -8.38 -24.83
CA SER A 123 17.05 -7.62 -25.96
C SER A 123 16.56 -6.17 -26.02
N GLY A 124 15.70 -5.73 -25.10
CA GLY A 124 15.15 -4.38 -25.03
C GLY A 124 13.86 -4.15 -25.84
N GLU A 125 13.38 -5.11 -26.63
CA GLU A 125 12.23 -4.93 -27.52
C GLU A 125 10.86 -5.23 -26.86
N ASP A 126 10.81 -6.08 -25.82
CA ASP A 126 9.56 -6.54 -25.15
C ASP A 126 9.64 -6.47 -23.60
N ASP A 127 9.82 -5.24 -23.08
CA ASP A 127 10.06 -4.97 -21.65
C ASP A 127 8.77 -4.89 -20.80
N ALA A 128 7.58 -4.76 -21.41
CA ALA A 128 6.34 -4.50 -20.66
C ALA A 128 6.01 -5.62 -19.66
N ALA A 129 6.12 -6.89 -20.06
CA ALA A 129 5.87 -8.01 -19.16
C ALA A 129 6.97 -8.17 -18.09
N LEU A 130 8.21 -7.82 -18.40
CA LEU A 130 9.31 -7.83 -17.43
C LEU A 130 9.13 -6.73 -16.37
N LEU A 131 8.82 -5.50 -16.79
CA LEU A 131 8.46 -4.40 -15.90
C LEU A 131 7.26 -4.74 -15.02
N ALA A 132 6.21 -5.34 -15.60
CA ALA A 132 5.05 -5.81 -14.85
C ALA A 132 5.42 -6.89 -13.83
N ALA A 133 6.27 -7.85 -14.21
CA ALA A 133 6.76 -8.88 -13.29
C ALA A 133 7.52 -8.26 -12.12
N ILE A 134 8.48 -7.37 -12.37
CA ILE A 134 9.23 -6.70 -11.29
C ILE A 134 8.28 -5.92 -10.37
N PHE A 135 7.32 -5.19 -10.94
CA PHE A 135 6.32 -4.45 -10.16
C PHE A 135 5.47 -5.37 -9.27
N LEU A 136 5.02 -6.51 -9.80
CA LEU A 136 4.25 -7.50 -9.05
C LEU A 136 5.09 -8.17 -7.96
N LEU A 137 6.38 -8.41 -8.19
CA LEU A 137 7.28 -8.92 -7.14
C LEU A 137 7.46 -7.90 -6.01
N GLN A 138 7.62 -6.61 -6.32
CA GLN A 138 7.61 -5.58 -5.28
C GLN A 138 6.31 -5.57 -4.48
N LYS A 139 5.17 -5.90 -5.11
CA LYS A 139 3.89 -6.04 -4.41
C LYS A 139 3.91 -7.29 -3.53
N ARG A 140 4.45 -8.42 -4.00
CA ARG A 140 4.64 -9.64 -3.21
C ARG A 140 5.48 -9.37 -1.97
N GLU A 141 6.58 -8.63 -2.09
CA GLU A 141 7.44 -8.27 -0.94
C GLU A 141 6.68 -7.45 0.11
N ALA A 142 5.81 -6.54 -0.32
CA ALA A 142 4.94 -5.79 0.59
C ALA A 142 3.87 -6.68 1.25
N LEU A 143 3.32 -7.67 0.52
CA LEU A 143 2.37 -8.63 1.08
C LEU A 143 3.03 -9.59 2.08
N SER A 144 4.25 -10.07 1.80
CA SER A 144 4.99 -10.95 2.71
C SER A 144 5.56 -10.22 3.92
N GLY A 145 5.67 -8.89 3.87
CA GLY A 145 6.33 -8.09 4.89
C GLY A 145 7.86 -8.11 4.77
N ASN A 146 8.41 -8.61 3.66
CA ASN A 146 9.85 -8.55 3.41
C ASN A 146 10.28 -7.18 2.85
N VAL A 147 10.30 -6.16 3.73
CA VAL A 147 10.65 -4.78 3.35
C VAL A 147 12.06 -4.69 2.75
N ASN A 148 12.98 -5.55 3.20
CA ASN A 148 14.35 -5.60 2.67
C ASN A 148 14.41 -6.11 1.23
N GLY A 149 13.52 -7.03 0.85
CA GLY A 149 13.38 -7.54 -0.51
C GLY A 149 12.90 -6.51 -1.52
N MET A 150 12.30 -5.39 -1.09
CA MET A 150 11.79 -4.36 -2.00
C MET A 150 12.89 -3.57 -2.71
N LYS A 151 14.03 -3.30 -2.05
CA LYS A 151 15.07 -2.39 -2.57
C LYS A 151 15.71 -2.90 -3.87
N PRO A 152 16.15 -4.18 -3.98
CA PRO A 152 16.73 -4.68 -5.22
C PRO A 152 15.77 -4.58 -6.42
N HIS A 153 14.49 -4.90 -6.20
CA HIS A 153 13.46 -4.83 -7.25
C HIS A 153 13.20 -3.38 -7.69
N GLU A 154 13.19 -2.42 -6.76
CA GLU A 154 13.10 -0.99 -7.09
C GLU A 154 14.30 -0.50 -7.90
N THR A 155 15.52 -0.83 -7.46
CA THR A 155 16.73 -0.49 -8.22
C THR A 155 16.68 -1.09 -9.62
N GLY A 156 16.35 -2.38 -9.75
CA GLY A 156 16.23 -3.06 -11.03
C GLY A 156 15.18 -2.43 -11.95
N LEU A 157 14.00 -2.10 -11.40
CA LEU A 157 12.94 -1.42 -12.14
C LEU A 157 13.42 -0.08 -12.71
N VAL A 158 14.04 0.76 -11.89
CA VAL A 158 14.56 2.07 -12.33
C VAL A 158 15.62 1.92 -13.41
N GLN A 159 16.50 0.91 -13.32
CA GLN A 159 17.52 0.68 -14.36
C GLN A 159 16.91 0.23 -15.69
N LEU A 160 15.90 -0.63 -15.67
CA LEU A 160 15.19 -1.04 -16.89
C LEU A 160 14.45 0.14 -17.53
N LEU A 161 13.76 0.96 -16.72
CA LEU A 161 13.10 2.16 -17.21
C LEU A 161 14.08 3.12 -17.91
N ARG A 162 15.30 3.26 -17.38
CA ARG A 162 16.36 4.06 -18.00
C ARG A 162 16.88 3.43 -19.28
N ALA A 163 17.10 2.12 -19.31
CA ALA A 163 17.54 1.40 -20.51
C ALA A 163 16.50 1.48 -21.64
N ARG A 164 15.21 1.54 -21.28
CA ARG A 164 14.08 1.75 -22.19
C ARG A 164 13.99 3.19 -22.73
N ALA A 165 14.59 4.17 -22.07
CA ALA A 165 14.30 5.59 -22.30
C ALA A 165 14.82 6.16 -23.64
N PRO A 166 14.14 7.14 -24.27
CA PRO A 166 12.77 7.62 -24.02
C PRO A 166 11.79 7.00 -25.03
N ARG A 167 11.57 5.67 -24.97
CA ARG A 167 10.60 5.01 -25.86
C ARG A 167 9.16 5.32 -25.44
N LYS A 168 8.33 5.76 -26.39
CA LYS A 168 6.88 5.91 -26.17
C LYS A 168 6.23 4.55 -25.90
N PRO A 169 5.16 4.49 -25.09
CA PRO A 169 4.37 3.27 -24.96
C PRO A 169 3.85 2.81 -26.34
N GLN A 170 3.94 1.51 -26.63
CA GLN A 170 3.52 0.92 -27.90
C GLN A 170 2.09 0.38 -27.87
N SER A 171 1.50 0.26 -26.67
CA SER A 171 0.14 -0.24 -26.47
C SER A 171 -0.52 0.42 -25.26
N GLU A 172 -1.85 0.34 -25.19
CA GLU A 172 -2.62 0.85 -24.04
C GLU A 172 -2.27 0.12 -22.71
N PRO A 173 -2.12 -1.22 -22.66
CA PRO A 173 -1.67 -1.89 -21.44
C PRO A 173 -0.27 -1.45 -20.99
N GLU A 174 0.67 -1.26 -21.93
CA GLU A 174 2.00 -0.73 -21.60
C GLU A 174 1.91 0.69 -21.04
N ALA A 175 1.07 1.55 -21.63
CA ALA A 175 0.85 2.89 -21.10
C ALA A 175 0.31 2.84 -19.66
N GLY A 176 -0.73 2.03 -19.41
CA GLY A 176 -1.30 1.85 -18.07
C GLY A 176 -0.30 1.33 -17.03
N LEU A 177 0.57 0.40 -17.43
CA LEU A 177 1.67 -0.10 -16.61
C LEU A 177 2.65 1.01 -16.24
N LEU A 178 3.13 1.76 -17.23
CA LEU A 178 4.13 2.82 -17.02
C LEU A 178 3.58 3.95 -16.15
N TRP A 179 2.31 4.31 -16.31
CA TRP A 179 1.63 5.24 -15.41
C TRP A 179 1.55 4.73 -13.98
N THR A 180 1.21 3.46 -13.79
CA THR A 180 1.15 2.83 -12.46
C THR A 180 2.52 2.82 -11.79
N ILE A 181 3.58 2.50 -12.56
CA ILE A 181 4.96 2.53 -12.07
C ILE A 181 5.37 3.97 -11.72
N HIS A 182 5.11 4.93 -12.60
CA HIS A 182 5.44 6.34 -12.39
C HIS A 182 4.77 6.87 -11.12
N ALA A 183 3.45 6.68 -10.96
CA ALA A 183 2.73 7.12 -9.77
C ALA A 183 3.33 6.50 -8.49
N ARG A 184 3.68 5.21 -8.51
CA ARG A 184 4.32 4.54 -7.37
C ARG A 184 5.70 5.12 -7.05
N LEU A 185 6.55 5.32 -8.06
CA LEU A 185 7.89 5.88 -7.88
C LEU A 185 7.82 7.32 -7.37
N GLN A 186 6.90 8.12 -7.90
CA GLN A 186 6.67 9.48 -7.44
C GLN A 186 6.28 9.50 -5.96
N VAL A 187 5.29 8.69 -5.56
CA VAL A 187 4.86 8.59 -4.15
C VAL A 187 6.01 8.19 -3.23
N ARG A 188 6.87 7.25 -3.65
CA ARG A 188 8.03 6.80 -2.86
C ARG A 188 9.18 7.81 -2.85
N SER A 189 9.33 8.61 -3.90
CA SER A 189 10.37 9.64 -3.97
C SER A 189 10.20 10.73 -2.90
N MET A 190 8.97 10.93 -2.42
CA MET A 190 8.68 11.87 -1.32
C MET A 190 9.31 11.42 0.02
N ASP A 191 9.73 10.15 0.15
CA ASP A 191 10.49 9.69 1.31
C ASP A 191 11.93 10.26 1.31
N GLY A 192 12.33 11.10 0.35
CA GLY A 192 13.67 11.71 0.27
C GLY A 192 14.81 10.73 -0.04
N GLY A 193 14.49 9.52 -0.51
CA GLY A 193 15.47 8.51 -0.91
C GLY A 193 16.10 8.82 -2.28
N LYS A 194 17.40 8.52 -2.44
CA LYS A 194 18.15 8.72 -3.70
C LYS A 194 17.64 7.90 -4.90
N SER A 195 16.79 6.88 -4.69
CA SER A 195 16.55 5.83 -5.71
C SER A 195 15.34 6.06 -6.62
N CYS A 196 14.35 6.87 -6.20
CA CYS A 196 13.03 6.89 -6.86
C CYS A 196 12.83 8.04 -7.86
N ALA A 197 13.47 9.20 -7.66
CA ALA A 197 13.24 10.37 -8.51
C ALA A 197 13.89 10.23 -9.89
N ASP A 198 15.09 9.67 -9.94
CA ASP A 198 15.92 9.58 -11.15
C ASP A 198 15.42 8.58 -12.22
N GLY A 199 14.26 7.95 -12.02
CA GLY A 199 13.59 7.09 -13.00
C GLY A 199 12.34 7.74 -13.62
N LEU A 200 11.87 8.87 -13.07
CA LEU A 200 10.67 9.57 -13.55
C LEU A 200 10.98 10.33 -14.86
N ASP A 201 12.13 11.00 -14.91
CA ASP A 201 12.57 11.79 -16.08
C ASP A 201 12.82 10.94 -17.34
N ALA A 202 12.98 9.62 -17.16
CA ALA A 202 13.22 8.65 -18.22
C ALA A 202 11.95 8.27 -19.01
N LEU A 203 10.76 8.61 -18.49
CA LEU A 203 9.48 8.19 -19.06
C LEU A 203 8.82 9.31 -19.89
N ASP A 204 8.64 9.07 -21.20
CA ASP A 204 7.76 9.90 -22.02
C ASP A 204 6.29 9.51 -21.81
N LEU A 205 5.63 10.21 -20.88
CA LEU A 205 4.21 10.07 -20.58
C LEU A 205 3.34 11.19 -21.17
N THR A 206 3.89 12.02 -22.06
CA THR A 206 3.24 13.23 -22.58
C THR A 206 1.88 12.95 -23.25
N ASN A 207 1.71 11.77 -23.83
CA ASN A 207 0.48 11.32 -24.51
C ASN A 207 -0.29 10.24 -23.73
N GLY A 208 -0.03 10.06 -22.44
CA GLY A 208 -0.89 9.23 -21.59
C GLY A 208 -2.32 9.77 -21.51
N PRO A 209 -3.27 9.06 -20.88
CA PRO A 209 -4.56 9.64 -20.52
C PRO A 209 -4.34 10.88 -19.64
N GLN A 210 -4.19 12.03 -20.30
CA GLN A 210 -4.02 13.36 -19.73
C GLN A 210 -5.37 13.72 -19.10
N ARG A 211 -5.54 13.41 -17.82
CA ARG A 211 -6.66 13.96 -17.05
C ARG A 211 -6.19 15.27 -16.40
N PRO A 212 -6.81 16.42 -16.72
CA PRO A 212 -6.35 17.77 -16.31
C PRO A 212 -6.05 17.95 -14.82
N LEU A 213 -6.65 17.13 -13.96
CA LEU A 213 -6.51 17.18 -12.51
C LEU A 213 -5.18 16.66 -11.98
N GLN A 214 -4.55 15.76 -12.73
CA GLN A 214 -3.36 15.03 -12.29
C GLN A 214 -2.08 15.83 -12.58
N SER A 215 -2.07 16.68 -13.61
CA SER A 215 -0.86 17.41 -14.05
C SER A 215 -0.41 18.45 -13.03
N GLY A 216 -1.33 19.19 -12.42
CA GLY A 216 -1.00 20.22 -11.43
C GLY A 216 -0.35 19.65 -10.16
N VAL A 217 -0.92 18.58 -9.60
CA VAL A 217 -0.41 18.01 -8.35
C VAL A 217 0.87 17.20 -8.53
N ASN A 218 1.03 16.54 -9.68
CA ASN A 218 2.25 15.78 -9.94
C ASN A 218 3.50 16.68 -9.94
N HIS A 219 3.41 17.91 -10.44
CA HIS A 219 4.52 18.86 -10.35
C HIS A 219 4.87 19.18 -8.88
N MET A 220 3.85 19.48 -8.06
CA MET A 220 4.02 19.74 -6.64
C MET A 220 4.64 18.54 -5.90
N TYR A 221 4.23 17.29 -6.21
CA TYR A 221 4.87 16.10 -5.65
C TYR A 221 6.35 15.99 -6.03
N GLY A 222 6.73 16.37 -7.25
CA GLY A 222 8.13 16.48 -7.67
C GLY A 222 8.93 17.45 -6.80
N ASN A 223 8.36 18.62 -6.52
CA ASN A 223 8.98 19.63 -5.64
C ASN A 223 9.11 19.13 -4.19
N VAL A 224 8.08 18.47 -3.65
CA VAL A 224 8.13 17.82 -2.32
C VAL A 224 9.28 16.81 -2.26
N SER A 225 9.37 15.92 -3.26
CA SER A 225 10.43 14.91 -3.31
C SER A 225 11.83 15.52 -3.41
N LYS A 226 11.99 16.56 -4.25
CA LYS A 226 13.24 17.29 -4.38
C LYS A 226 13.67 17.88 -3.04
N PHE A 227 12.78 18.61 -2.38
CA PHE A 227 13.07 19.23 -1.10
C PHE A 227 13.41 18.20 -0.02
N CYS A 228 12.62 17.12 0.12
CA CYS A 228 12.88 16.06 1.10
C CYS A 228 14.25 15.39 0.88
N ARG A 229 14.66 15.20 -0.38
CA ARG A 229 15.98 14.67 -0.73
C ARG A 229 17.10 15.65 -0.39
N ASP A 230 16.93 16.92 -0.74
CA ASP A 230 17.93 17.97 -0.51
C ASP A 230 18.15 18.16 1.00
N MET A 231 17.08 18.13 1.80
CA MET A 231 17.17 18.14 3.26
C MET A 231 17.96 16.97 3.83
N LYS A 232 17.73 15.74 3.34
CA LYS A 232 18.49 14.55 3.76
C LYS A 232 19.95 14.61 3.33
N LEU A 233 20.25 15.23 2.18
CA LEU A 233 21.62 15.43 1.72
C LEU A 233 22.34 16.46 2.60
N LEU A 234 21.70 17.59 2.89
CA LEU A 234 22.24 18.63 3.76
C LEU A 234 22.49 18.11 5.18
N ALA A 235 21.58 17.32 5.74
CA ALA A 235 21.76 16.68 7.04
C ALA A 235 22.97 15.73 7.07
N LYS A 236 23.24 15.02 5.96
CA LYS A 236 24.40 14.12 5.84
C LYS A 236 25.71 14.85 5.68
N ILE A 237 25.77 15.85 4.80
CA ILE A 237 26.99 16.63 4.54
C ILE A 237 27.45 17.35 5.81
N ASN A 238 26.50 17.85 6.60
CA ASN A 238 26.77 18.64 7.78
C ASN A 238 26.64 17.83 9.08
N ALA A 239 26.81 16.50 9.02
CA ALA A 239 26.72 15.61 10.18
C ALA A 239 27.73 15.98 11.30
N ASN A 240 28.84 16.63 10.94
CA ASN A 240 29.87 17.11 11.87
C ASN A 240 29.58 18.53 12.41
N GLY A 241 28.43 19.12 12.08
CA GLY A 241 28.02 20.45 12.56
C GLY A 241 28.70 21.64 11.88
N LEU A 242 29.59 21.41 10.90
CA LEU A 242 30.26 22.46 10.14
C LEU A 242 29.48 22.75 8.85
N TYR A 243 28.88 23.93 8.75
CA TYR A 243 28.12 24.36 7.57
C TYR A 243 28.96 25.34 6.74
N SER A 244 29.15 25.02 5.46
CA SER A 244 29.74 25.97 4.51
C SER A 244 28.74 27.09 4.19
N SER A 245 29.24 28.25 3.77
CA SER A 245 28.39 29.36 3.26
C SER A 245 27.52 28.91 2.08
N SER A 246 28.01 28.00 1.24
CA SER A 246 27.23 27.40 0.15
C SER A 246 26.06 26.54 0.66
N SER A 247 26.26 25.77 1.73
CA SER A 247 25.20 24.95 2.34
C SER A 247 24.11 25.81 2.97
N ILE A 248 24.48 26.96 3.53
CA ILE A 248 23.55 27.94 4.10
C ILE A 248 22.66 28.55 3.01
N ILE A 249 23.24 28.97 1.88
CA ILE A 249 22.49 29.52 0.74
C ILE A 249 21.54 28.46 0.16
N GLN A 250 22.03 27.22 0.00
CA GLN A 250 21.22 26.10 -0.48
C GLN A 250 20.03 25.81 0.45
N LEU A 251 20.24 25.85 1.77
CA LEU A 251 19.17 25.66 2.74
C LEU A 251 18.09 26.75 2.65
N SER A 252 18.49 28.03 2.58
CA SER A 252 17.53 29.13 2.44
C SER A 252 16.70 28.99 1.16
N SER A 253 17.37 28.77 0.02
CA SER A 253 16.68 28.60 -1.27
C SER A 253 15.76 27.37 -1.29
N ALA A 254 16.17 26.28 -0.63
CA ALA A 254 15.35 25.07 -0.51
C ALA A 254 14.11 25.33 0.36
N LEU A 255 14.24 26.08 1.46
CA LEU A 255 13.11 26.47 2.32
C LEU A 255 12.13 27.38 1.57
N ASP A 256 12.61 28.36 0.80
CA ASP A 256 11.76 29.26 0.03
C ASP A 256 10.89 28.47 -0.97
N LEU A 257 11.51 27.55 -1.73
CA LEU A 257 10.79 26.65 -2.63
C LEU A 257 9.80 25.75 -1.89
N ALA A 258 10.15 25.29 -0.69
CA ALA A 258 9.28 24.44 0.12
C ALA A 258 8.03 25.20 0.62
N PHE A 259 8.18 26.46 1.05
CA PHE A 259 7.05 27.29 1.45
C PHE A 259 6.16 27.67 0.26
N GLU A 260 6.74 27.95 -0.91
CA GLU A 260 5.98 28.15 -2.14
C GLU A 260 5.18 26.89 -2.51
N THR A 261 5.83 25.72 -2.48
CA THR A 261 5.17 24.43 -2.74
C THR A 261 4.06 24.14 -1.73
N GLU A 262 4.23 24.46 -0.44
CA GLU A 262 3.16 24.30 0.56
C GLU A 262 2.00 25.25 0.30
N SER A 263 2.28 26.49 -0.11
CA SER A 263 1.23 27.45 -0.48
C SER A 263 0.39 26.93 -1.66
N GLU A 264 1.04 26.38 -2.68
CA GLU A 264 0.36 25.76 -3.83
C GLU A 264 -0.45 24.53 -3.41
N LEU A 265 0.13 23.63 -2.61
CA LEU A 265 -0.56 22.44 -2.10
C LEU A 265 -1.77 22.82 -1.23
N ALA A 266 -1.65 23.85 -0.39
CA ALA A 266 -2.74 24.32 0.44
C ALA A 266 -3.87 24.96 -0.38
N ALA A 267 -3.53 25.64 -1.49
CA ALA A 267 -4.48 26.26 -2.39
C ALA A 267 -5.15 25.27 -3.36
N TRP A 268 -4.50 24.14 -3.66
CA TRP A 268 -4.95 23.18 -4.67
C TRP A 268 -6.41 22.71 -4.50
N PRO A 269 -6.90 22.32 -3.31
CA PRO A 269 -8.30 21.91 -3.15
C PRO A 269 -9.30 22.97 -3.64
N SER A 270 -8.98 24.25 -3.48
CA SER A 270 -9.84 25.37 -3.89
C SER A 270 -9.88 25.58 -5.40
N THR A 271 -8.99 24.95 -6.17
CA THR A 271 -8.99 25.02 -7.65
C THR A 271 -9.86 23.93 -8.27
N LEU A 272 -10.40 23.01 -7.46
CA LEU A 272 -11.16 21.86 -7.92
C LEU A 272 -12.67 22.12 -7.90
N PRO A 273 -13.42 21.58 -8.88
CA PRO A 273 -14.87 21.43 -8.79
C PRO A 273 -15.32 20.67 -7.53
N PRO A 274 -16.50 21.00 -6.95
CA PRO A 274 -17.00 20.35 -5.74
C PRO A 274 -17.13 18.83 -5.83
N GLU A 275 -17.40 18.29 -7.02
CA GLU A 275 -17.58 16.85 -7.26
C GLU A 275 -16.29 16.04 -7.09
N GLN A 276 -15.15 16.72 -7.13
CA GLN A 276 -13.82 16.11 -7.02
C GLN A 276 -13.23 16.25 -5.62
N LEU A 277 -13.89 17.03 -4.76
CA LEU A 277 -13.56 17.13 -3.35
C LEU A 277 -14.05 15.88 -2.60
N PRO A 278 -13.39 15.49 -1.50
CA PRO A 278 -13.86 14.40 -0.65
C PRO A 278 -15.23 14.76 -0.08
N ARG A 279 -16.18 13.82 -0.14
CA ARG A 279 -17.46 13.98 0.53
C ARG A 279 -17.22 13.87 2.04
N GLN A 280 -17.80 14.80 2.80
CA GLN A 280 -17.77 14.79 4.25
C GLN A 280 -19.07 14.24 4.80
N VAL A 281 -18.98 13.23 5.65
CA VAL A 281 -20.13 12.64 6.37
C VAL A 281 -19.87 12.80 7.86
N GLU A 282 -20.79 13.46 8.57
CA GLU A 282 -20.71 13.59 10.01
C GLU A 282 -20.99 12.23 10.68
N LEU A 283 -20.23 11.92 11.72
CA LEU A 283 -20.42 10.70 12.49
C LEU A 283 -21.36 10.94 13.66
N ASP A 284 -22.48 10.21 13.70
CA ASP A 284 -23.21 10.02 14.95
C ASP A 284 -22.33 9.15 15.88
N MET A 285 -21.89 9.75 16.98
CA MET A 285 -20.72 9.35 17.78
C MET A 285 -20.62 7.84 18.07
N SER A 286 -19.72 7.14 17.37
CA SER A 286 -19.22 5.83 17.80
C SER A 286 -18.16 6.00 18.90
N PRO A 287 -18.20 5.23 20.01
CA PRO A 287 -17.21 5.32 21.10
C PRO A 287 -15.77 5.07 20.67
N GLU A 288 -15.55 4.30 19.60
CA GLU A 288 -14.24 3.87 19.12
C GLU A 288 -13.56 4.91 18.21
N LEU A 289 -14.35 5.82 17.62
CA LEU A 289 -13.89 6.83 16.67
C LEU A 289 -13.90 8.25 17.26
N ARG A 290 -13.89 8.41 18.59
CA ARG A 290 -14.08 9.73 19.25
C ARG A 290 -13.14 10.86 18.78
N PHE A 291 -11.97 10.54 18.24
CA PHE A 291 -11.05 11.56 17.70
C PHE A 291 -11.32 11.88 16.22
N ILE A 292 -12.10 11.07 15.51
CA ILE A 292 -12.55 11.28 14.13
C ILE A 292 -13.95 11.90 14.21
N SER A 293 -14.04 13.20 13.95
CA SER A 293 -15.32 13.92 13.96
C SER A 293 -16.11 13.79 12.65
N LYS A 294 -15.45 13.38 11.56
CA LYS A 294 -16.03 13.27 10.22
C LYS A 294 -15.39 12.13 9.44
N LEU A 295 -16.15 11.53 8.54
CA LEU A 295 -15.63 10.59 7.55
C LEU A 295 -15.42 11.29 6.22
N TYR A 296 -14.36 10.88 5.53
CA TYR A 296 -14.18 11.19 4.11
C TYR A 296 -14.55 9.97 3.27
N THR A 297 -15.50 10.16 2.37
CA THR A 297 -15.91 9.16 1.38
C THR A 297 -15.66 9.67 -0.04
N PHE A 298 -15.58 8.73 -0.97
CA PHE A 298 -15.19 9.00 -2.34
C PHE A 298 -16.05 8.18 -3.32
N PRO A 299 -16.15 8.59 -4.59
CA PRO A 299 -16.81 7.79 -5.62
C PRO A 299 -16.12 6.43 -5.79
N GLU A 300 -14.78 6.43 -5.84
CA GLU A 300 -13.97 5.23 -6.02
C GLU A 300 -12.77 5.17 -5.08
N ILE A 301 -12.22 3.96 -4.91
CA ILE A 301 -11.05 3.73 -4.06
C ILE A 301 -9.80 4.49 -4.55
N GLN A 302 -9.65 4.71 -5.86
CA GLN A 302 -8.51 5.48 -6.38
C GLN A 302 -8.59 6.96 -6.03
N ASP A 303 -9.78 7.55 -5.91
CA ASP A 303 -9.91 8.94 -5.49
C ASP A 303 -9.51 9.07 -4.02
N GLY A 304 -9.92 8.12 -3.17
CA GLY A 304 -9.45 8.04 -1.79
C GLY A 304 -7.92 7.87 -1.69
N CYS A 305 -7.33 7.05 -2.56
CA CYS A 305 -5.88 6.91 -2.68
C CYS A 305 -5.21 8.23 -3.06
N ARG A 306 -5.73 8.94 -4.07
CA ARG A 306 -5.18 10.22 -4.56
C ARG A 306 -5.20 11.31 -3.48
N TRP A 307 -6.33 11.49 -2.81
CA TRP A 307 -6.46 12.43 -1.70
C TRP A 307 -5.56 12.08 -0.52
N SER A 308 -5.41 10.79 -0.23
CA SER A 308 -4.48 10.32 0.80
C SER A 308 -3.02 10.58 0.43
N VAL A 309 -2.63 10.40 -0.84
CA VAL A 309 -1.30 10.79 -1.33
C VAL A 309 -1.07 12.29 -1.13
N TYR A 310 -2.04 13.14 -1.49
CA TYR A 310 -1.99 14.58 -1.25
C TYR A 310 -1.81 14.93 0.25
N TRP A 311 -2.57 14.34 1.15
CA TRP A 311 -2.40 14.61 2.58
C TRP A 311 -1.04 14.13 3.10
N THR A 312 -0.57 12.96 2.64
CA THR A 312 0.77 12.48 3.01
C THR A 312 1.89 13.35 2.47
N SER A 313 1.76 13.92 1.27
CA SER A 313 2.78 14.81 0.72
C SER A 313 2.89 16.09 1.55
N ARG A 314 1.77 16.62 2.04
CA ARG A 314 1.77 17.76 2.98
C ARG A 314 2.41 17.42 4.31
N ILE A 315 2.11 16.26 4.91
CA ILE A 315 2.78 15.81 6.15
C ILE A 315 4.30 15.75 5.95
N GLN A 316 4.75 15.16 4.85
CA GLN A 316 6.18 15.01 4.55
C GLN A 316 6.86 16.35 4.30
N LEU A 317 6.23 17.24 3.51
CA LEU A 317 6.76 18.58 3.24
C LEU A 317 6.87 19.41 4.52
N LEU A 318 5.79 19.51 5.30
CA LEU A 318 5.76 20.27 6.55
C LEU A 318 6.73 19.69 7.59
N GLY A 319 6.87 18.36 7.65
CA GLY A 319 7.88 17.70 8.47
C GLY A 319 9.30 18.08 8.05
N ALA A 320 9.60 18.05 6.76
CA ALA A 320 10.90 18.46 6.23
C ALA A 320 11.17 19.97 6.42
N ILE A 321 10.15 20.83 6.34
CA ILE A 321 10.26 22.26 6.67
C ILE A 321 10.62 22.42 8.14
N ASN A 322 9.97 21.67 9.04
CA ASN A 322 10.31 21.68 10.46
C ASN A 322 11.77 21.27 10.71
N GLU A 323 12.27 20.21 10.05
CA GLU A 323 13.68 19.82 10.12
C GLU A 323 14.62 20.92 9.57
N GLY A 324 14.22 21.58 8.47
CA GLY A 324 14.98 22.68 7.89
C GLY A 324 15.05 23.91 8.80
N LEU A 325 13.96 24.26 9.47
CA LEU A 325 13.94 25.35 10.44
C LEU A 325 14.74 25.01 11.71
N ASP A 326 14.82 23.73 12.10
CA ASP A 326 15.72 23.30 13.18
C ASP A 326 17.18 23.49 12.77
N LEU A 327 17.49 23.21 11.51
CA LEU A 327 18.81 23.41 10.93
C LEU A 327 19.20 24.90 10.89
N VAL A 328 18.29 25.78 10.46
CA VAL A 328 18.46 27.24 10.54
C VAL A 328 18.81 27.67 11.97
N SER A 329 18.05 27.17 12.95
CA SER A 329 18.26 27.51 14.36
C SER A 329 19.64 27.07 14.86
N ARG A 330 20.13 25.90 14.45
CA ARG A 330 21.46 25.37 14.81
C ARG A 330 22.62 26.12 14.13
N THR A 331 22.40 26.63 12.92
CA THR A 331 23.44 27.37 12.17
C THR A 331 23.55 28.84 12.56
N GLY A 332 22.59 29.36 13.35
CA GLY A 332 22.52 30.79 13.67
C GLY A 332 22.15 31.67 12.47
N MET A 333 21.68 31.05 11.38
CA MET A 333 21.22 31.74 10.19
C MET A 333 19.96 32.55 10.51
N ARG A 334 19.92 33.80 10.04
CA ARG A 334 18.67 34.58 10.06
C ARG A 334 17.83 34.18 8.86
N TYR A 335 16.69 33.53 9.13
CA TYR A 335 15.70 33.19 8.13
C TYR A 335 14.32 33.60 8.64
N ASN A 336 13.58 34.36 7.85
CA ASN A 336 12.24 34.82 8.20
C ASN A 336 11.23 33.83 7.65
N SER A 337 10.81 32.88 8.48
CA SER A 337 9.84 31.87 8.06
C SER A 337 8.46 32.49 7.78
N PRO A 338 7.83 32.18 6.63
CA PRO A 338 6.47 32.64 6.32
C PRO A 338 5.39 32.06 7.24
N LEU A 339 5.65 30.89 7.85
CA LEU A 339 4.71 30.20 8.74
C LEU A 339 5.32 29.98 10.11
N SER A 340 4.51 30.11 11.16
CA SER A 340 4.95 29.75 12.51
C SER A 340 5.06 28.22 12.66
N ARG A 341 5.90 27.76 13.60
CA ARG A 341 5.98 26.33 13.97
C ARG A 341 4.63 25.75 14.35
N GLN A 342 3.79 26.54 15.02
CA GLN A 342 2.45 26.14 15.38
C GLN A 342 1.58 25.92 14.14
N ALA A 343 1.63 26.81 13.14
CA ALA A 343 0.88 26.66 11.91
C ALA A 343 1.32 25.42 11.11
N ILE A 344 2.63 25.17 11.02
CA ILE A 344 3.20 23.97 10.39
C ILE A 344 2.68 22.70 11.09
N ASN A 345 2.73 22.67 12.42
CA ASN A 345 2.28 21.51 13.20
C ASN A 345 0.78 21.27 13.06
N LEU A 346 -0.04 22.34 13.07
CA LEU A 346 -1.48 22.26 12.83
C LEU A 346 -1.80 21.73 11.42
N GLY A 347 -1.02 22.13 10.42
CA GLY A 347 -1.14 21.62 9.04
C GLY A 347 -0.88 20.11 8.96
N MET A 348 0.18 19.62 9.62
CA MET A 348 0.47 18.19 9.68
C MET A 348 -0.63 17.41 10.41
N GLN A 349 -1.12 17.92 11.55
CA GLN A 349 -2.19 17.30 12.32
C GLN A 349 -3.48 17.22 11.49
N SER A 350 -3.87 18.31 10.83
CA SER A 350 -5.07 18.36 9.97
C SER A 350 -5.00 17.37 8.80
N ALA A 351 -3.82 17.22 8.19
CA ALA A 351 -3.59 16.21 7.16
C ALA A 351 -3.66 14.78 7.73
N ALA A 352 -3.12 14.54 8.93
CA ALA A 352 -3.20 13.25 9.62
C ALA A 352 -4.64 12.87 9.98
N ASP A 353 -5.42 13.83 10.49
CA ASP A 353 -6.85 13.66 10.78
C ASP A 353 -7.62 13.32 9.50
N SER A 354 -7.26 13.95 8.39
CA SER A 354 -7.90 13.70 7.10
C SER A 354 -7.63 12.29 6.58
N ILE A 355 -6.39 11.81 6.69
CA ILE A 355 -6.06 10.41 6.37
C ILE A 355 -6.86 9.45 7.26
N CYS A 356 -6.88 9.68 8.57
CA CYS A 356 -7.61 8.83 9.52
C CYS A 356 -9.11 8.78 9.18
N SER A 357 -9.69 9.91 8.81
CA SER A 357 -11.10 10.05 8.40
C SER A 357 -11.44 9.30 7.11
N ALA A 358 -10.46 9.05 6.24
CA ALA A 358 -10.64 8.32 4.98
C ALA A 358 -10.44 6.80 5.12
N ILE A 359 -9.75 6.32 6.16
CA ILE A 359 -9.44 4.89 6.33
C ILE A 359 -10.70 4.01 6.33
N PRO A 360 -11.80 4.33 7.05
CA PRO A 360 -12.98 3.46 7.04
C PRO A 360 -13.54 3.21 5.64
N PHE A 361 -13.61 4.26 4.80
CA PHE A 361 -14.00 4.11 3.40
C PHE A 361 -12.99 3.25 2.64
N MET A 362 -11.69 3.51 2.80
CA MET A 362 -10.65 2.73 2.13
C MET A 362 -10.68 1.24 2.49
N LEU A 363 -11.08 0.89 3.71
CA LEU A 363 -11.21 -0.50 4.15
C LEU A 363 -12.54 -1.14 3.73
N GLY A 364 -13.42 -0.38 3.07
CA GLY A 364 -14.77 -0.81 2.71
C GLY A 364 -15.64 -1.07 3.93
N GLU A 365 -15.40 -0.34 5.03
CA GLU A 365 -16.24 -0.38 6.23
C GLU A 365 -17.46 0.53 6.09
N VAL A 366 -17.38 1.50 5.19
CA VAL A 366 -18.49 2.38 4.79
C VAL A 366 -18.59 2.47 3.28
N ASP A 367 -19.79 2.71 2.77
CA ASP A 367 -20.06 2.97 1.35
C ASP A 367 -19.72 4.43 0.96
N PRO A 368 -19.83 4.81 -0.33
CA PRO A 368 -19.64 6.20 -0.76
C PRO A 368 -20.56 7.22 -0.09
N GLU A 369 -21.70 6.79 0.46
CA GLU A 369 -22.62 7.62 1.23
C GLU A 369 -22.28 7.68 2.73
N GLY A 370 -21.25 6.96 3.18
CA GLY A 370 -20.82 6.90 4.58
C GLY A 370 -21.63 5.93 5.45
N ARG A 371 -22.46 5.08 4.84
CA ARG A 371 -23.25 4.08 5.57
C ARG A 371 -22.40 2.84 5.86
N PRO A 372 -22.50 2.24 7.07
CA PRO A 372 -21.74 1.05 7.41
C PRO A 372 -22.03 -0.14 6.50
N LEU A 373 -20.97 -0.78 6.01
CA LEU A 373 -21.03 -2.02 5.23
C LEU A 373 -20.81 -3.22 6.15
N VAL A 374 -21.89 -3.70 6.77
CA VAL A 374 -21.82 -4.86 7.68
C VAL A 374 -21.70 -6.17 6.89
N GLY A 375 -20.66 -6.96 7.19
CA GLY A 375 -20.47 -8.29 6.61
C GLY A 375 -19.93 -8.30 5.17
N GLN A 376 -19.82 -7.15 4.52
CA GLN A 376 -19.11 -7.02 3.24
C GLN A 376 -17.66 -6.63 3.52
N ARG A 377 -16.72 -7.35 2.90
CA ARG A 377 -15.32 -6.94 2.87
C ARG A 377 -15.12 -6.10 1.61
N GLY A 378 -14.57 -4.90 1.77
CA GLY A 378 -14.03 -4.12 0.65
C GLY A 378 -12.92 -4.86 -0.12
N GLN A 379 -12.32 -4.19 -1.10
CA GLN A 379 -11.17 -4.74 -1.81
C GLN A 379 -9.90 -4.60 -0.95
N ALA A 380 -9.07 -5.65 -0.87
CA ALA A 380 -7.79 -5.59 -0.16
C ALA A 380 -6.83 -4.51 -0.70
N LEU A 381 -7.11 -3.98 -1.90
CA LEU A 381 -6.43 -2.84 -2.50
C LEU A 381 -6.42 -1.61 -1.59
N GLY A 382 -7.55 -1.28 -0.96
CA GLY A 382 -7.63 -0.12 -0.07
C GLY A 382 -6.78 -0.30 1.19
N ALA A 383 -6.78 -1.51 1.76
CA ALA A 383 -5.86 -1.90 2.85
C ALA A 383 -4.38 -1.81 2.44
N TYR A 384 -4.06 -2.23 1.20
CA TYR A 384 -2.71 -2.12 0.66
C TYR A 384 -2.24 -0.66 0.55
N PHE A 385 -3.09 0.25 0.07
CA PHE A 385 -2.78 1.68 0.03
C PHE A 385 -2.68 2.30 1.43
N ALA A 386 -3.68 2.05 2.27
CA ALA A 386 -3.76 2.56 3.65
C ALA A 386 -2.52 2.24 4.48
N THR A 387 -1.85 1.11 4.23
CA THR A 387 -0.62 0.71 4.92
C THR A 387 0.43 1.81 4.91
N ARG A 388 0.68 2.45 3.76
CA ARG A 388 1.66 3.54 3.65
C ARG A 388 1.16 4.82 4.33
N PHE A 389 -0.11 5.16 4.13
CA PHE A 389 -0.66 6.41 4.64
C PHE A 389 -0.68 6.42 6.18
N ILE A 390 -1.10 5.31 6.78
CA ILE A 390 -1.10 5.13 8.23
C ILE A 390 0.32 5.11 8.79
N HIS A 391 1.30 4.52 8.07
CA HIS A 391 2.70 4.61 8.46
C HIS A 391 3.16 6.07 8.57
N ILE A 392 2.89 6.90 7.56
CA ILE A 392 3.26 8.32 7.55
C ILE A 392 2.55 9.10 8.66
N VAL A 393 1.28 8.80 8.95
CA VAL A 393 0.57 9.41 10.10
C VAL A 393 1.27 9.10 11.43
N ASN A 394 1.69 7.85 11.65
CA ASN A 394 2.39 7.47 12.89
C ASN A 394 3.78 8.11 13.05
N GLU A 395 4.37 8.59 11.96
CA GLU A 395 5.64 9.31 11.95
C GLU A 395 5.48 10.78 12.39
N VAL A 396 4.25 11.30 12.49
CA VAL A 396 3.98 12.65 13.03
C VAL A 396 4.41 12.70 14.51
N PRO A 397 5.36 13.58 14.89
CA PRO A 397 5.96 13.55 16.24
C PRO A 397 4.97 13.81 17.38
N PHE A 398 4.02 14.71 17.17
CA PHE A 398 3.06 15.17 18.18
C PHE A 398 1.65 14.56 17.98
N LEU A 399 1.55 13.43 17.27
CA LEU A 399 0.27 12.74 17.06
C LEU A 399 -0.36 12.39 18.42
N PRO A 400 -1.61 12.80 18.69
CA PRO A 400 -2.34 12.46 19.91
C PRO A 400 -2.31 10.96 20.21
N GLU A 401 -2.18 10.61 21.49
CA GLU A 401 -2.03 9.21 21.93
C GLU A 401 -3.18 8.32 21.45
N GLN A 402 -4.42 8.78 21.58
CA GLN A 402 -5.60 8.04 21.13
C GLN A 402 -5.57 7.75 19.62
N GLN A 403 -5.19 8.75 18.82
CA GLN A 403 -5.06 8.60 17.38
C GLN A 403 -3.92 7.65 17.02
N ARG A 404 -2.78 7.74 17.71
CA ARG A 404 -1.63 6.83 17.53
C ARG A 404 -1.97 5.38 17.85
N LEU A 405 -2.69 5.14 18.95
CA LEU A 405 -3.15 3.79 19.31
C LEU A 405 -4.13 3.25 18.27
N TRP A 406 -5.06 4.08 17.80
CA TRP A 406 -5.99 3.69 16.76
C TRP A 406 -5.29 3.37 15.43
N THR A 407 -4.31 4.18 15.01
CA THR A 407 -3.55 3.91 13.78
C THR A 407 -2.71 2.64 13.88
N LEU A 408 -2.16 2.33 15.06
CA LEU A 408 -1.49 1.06 15.32
C LEU A 408 -2.45 -0.14 15.30
N GLY A 409 -3.66 0.03 15.83
CA GLY A 409 -4.75 -0.93 15.72
C GLY A 409 -5.16 -1.17 14.26
N CYS A 410 -5.23 -0.11 13.46
CA CYS A 410 -5.47 -0.23 12.02
C CYS A 410 -4.36 -1.03 11.35
N LEU A 411 -3.07 -0.72 11.57
CA LEU A 411 -1.97 -1.50 10.98
C LEU A 411 -2.02 -2.99 11.37
N LEU A 412 -2.41 -3.30 12.60
CA LEU A 412 -2.64 -4.67 13.04
C LEU A 412 -3.76 -5.34 12.22
N LYS A 413 -4.90 -4.66 12.08
CA LYS A 413 -6.04 -5.10 11.27
C LYS A 413 -5.67 -5.31 9.80
N LEU A 414 -4.91 -4.39 9.19
CA LEU A 414 -4.40 -4.54 7.81
C LEU A 414 -3.53 -5.79 7.66
N GLY A 415 -2.68 -6.07 8.65
CA GLY A 415 -1.84 -7.26 8.66
C GLY A 415 -2.64 -8.56 8.81
N GLN A 416 -3.50 -8.63 9.83
CA GLN A 416 -4.19 -9.87 10.23
C GLN A 416 -5.42 -10.17 9.38
N VAL A 417 -6.23 -9.16 9.04
CA VAL A 417 -7.50 -9.36 8.32
C VAL A 417 -7.28 -9.34 6.81
N TRP A 418 -6.43 -8.42 6.33
CA TRP A 418 -6.19 -8.21 4.90
C TRP A 418 -4.91 -8.86 4.38
N GLY A 419 -4.11 -9.44 5.28
CA GLY A 419 -2.90 -10.15 4.90
C GLY A 419 -1.79 -9.25 4.34
N ILE A 420 -1.70 -7.99 4.80
CA ILE A 420 -0.68 -7.05 4.34
C ILE A 420 0.51 -7.07 5.30
N GLY A 421 1.51 -7.93 5.04
CA GLY A 421 2.67 -8.12 5.94
C GLY A 421 3.46 -6.84 6.22
N ALA A 422 3.57 -5.92 5.25
CA ALA A 422 4.21 -4.61 5.46
C ALA A 422 3.53 -3.77 6.55
N ALA A 423 2.23 -3.96 6.81
CA ALA A 423 1.53 -3.27 7.89
C ALA A 423 1.99 -3.76 9.27
N LEU A 424 2.21 -5.07 9.43
CA LEU A 424 2.75 -5.63 10.68
C LEU A 424 4.17 -5.14 10.96
N GLN A 425 5.01 -5.09 9.91
CA GLN A 425 6.36 -4.55 10.01
C GLN A 425 6.36 -3.07 10.40
N SER A 426 5.53 -2.26 9.73
CA SER A 426 5.34 -0.85 10.05
C SER A 426 4.91 -0.67 11.51
N ARG A 427 3.93 -1.46 11.98
CA ARG A 427 3.48 -1.42 13.38
C ARG A 427 4.61 -1.73 14.35
N ALA A 428 5.39 -2.78 14.09
CA ALA A 428 6.52 -3.16 14.94
C ALA A 428 7.58 -2.05 15.02
N GLN A 429 7.90 -1.41 13.89
CA GLN A 429 8.85 -0.29 13.83
C GLN A 429 8.38 0.91 14.65
N ILE A 430 7.10 1.29 14.54
CA ILE A 430 6.55 2.42 15.30
C ILE A 430 6.54 2.12 16.80
N ILE A 431 6.12 0.92 17.22
CA ILE A 431 6.13 0.52 18.64
C ILE A 431 7.55 0.61 19.21
N GLN A 432 8.54 0.09 18.48
CA GLN A 432 9.93 0.13 18.89
C GLN A 432 10.44 1.58 18.99
N ARG A 433 10.12 2.43 18.01
CA ARG A 433 10.59 3.83 17.95
C ARG A 433 10.03 4.71 19.06
N PHE A 434 8.76 4.53 19.42
CA PHE A 434 8.10 5.36 20.43
C PHE A 434 8.01 4.69 21.80
N HIS A 435 8.70 3.56 22.00
CA HIS A 435 8.74 2.79 23.26
C HIS A 435 7.34 2.51 23.83
N LEU A 436 6.37 2.21 22.95
CA LEU A 436 5.00 1.96 23.35
C LEU A 436 4.88 0.55 23.93
N VAL A 437 4.02 0.37 24.94
CA VAL A 437 3.67 -0.96 25.43
C VAL A 437 2.82 -1.66 24.35
N PRO A 438 3.16 -2.89 23.93
CA PRO A 438 2.35 -3.60 22.96
C PRO A 438 0.94 -3.82 23.51
N VAL A 439 -0.06 -3.18 22.92
CA VAL A 439 -1.45 -3.61 23.11
C VAL A 439 -1.59 -4.91 22.32
N ILE A 440 -1.89 -6.00 23.05
CA ILE A 440 -2.05 -7.37 22.54
C ILE A 440 -3.29 -7.45 21.65
#